data_AF-A0A3D4BWT4-F1
#
_entry.id   AF-A0A3D4BWT4-F1
#
_cell.length_a   1.000
_cell.length_b   1.000
_cell.length_c   1.000
_cell.angle_alpha   90.00
_cell.angle_beta   90.00
_cell.angle_gamma   90.00
#
_symmetry.space_group_name_H-M   'P 1'
#
loop_
_entity.id
_entity.type
_entity.pdbx_description
1 polymer ?
#
loop_
_entity_poly.entity_id
_entity_poly.type
_entity_poly.pdbx_seq_one_letter_code
_entity_poly.pdbx_strand_id
1 'polypeptide(L)'
;MKQLVLTIFFTACFALCGIEAMAQKGGGNSQNSGLNSVNTCQLFVPNAFTPNGDNTNDQFVIKYNGDCIMAEFSMKVFDRWGRLVFETEEADPSRAWDGKSEGRELKEGVYMWRVFAKLVDPAKNYEVQLVNKQGSVVLIR
;
A
#
# COMPACT_ATOMS: atom_id res chain seq x y z
N MET A 1 -25.12 32.61 -43.63
CA MET A 1 -24.82 32.21 -45.02
C MET A 1 -23.30 32.15 -45.20
N LYS A 2 -22.80 30.99 -45.67
CA LYS A 2 -21.43 30.68 -46.17
C LYS A 2 -20.29 30.78 -45.12
N GLN A 3 -19.94 29.68 -44.43
CA GLN A 3 -19.05 28.58 -44.85
C GLN A 3 -17.62 29.04 -45.22
N LEU A 4 -16.65 28.78 -44.34
CA LEU A 4 -15.23 28.73 -44.68
C LEU A 4 -14.65 27.43 -44.09
N VAL A 5 -14.49 26.44 -44.97
CA VAL A 5 -13.74 25.21 -44.74
C VAL A 5 -12.30 25.50 -45.12
N LEU A 6 -11.35 25.24 -44.23
CA LEU A 6 -9.94 25.10 -44.63
C LEU A 6 -9.26 23.98 -43.82
N THR A 7 -9.44 22.79 -44.38
CA THR A 7 -8.48 21.70 -44.59
C THR A 7 -7.29 21.59 -43.63
N ILE A 8 -7.35 20.50 -42.86
CA ILE A 8 -6.25 19.83 -42.18
C ILE A 8 -5.21 19.37 -43.22
N PHE A 9 -3.94 19.76 -43.04
CA PHE A 9 -2.81 18.97 -43.53
C PHE A 9 -1.83 18.75 -42.37
N PHE A 10 -1.68 17.47 -42.03
CA PHE A 10 -0.51 16.90 -41.37
C PHE A 10 0.79 17.44 -41.98
N THR A 11 1.84 17.67 -41.18
CA THR A 11 3.12 16.90 -41.25
C THR A 11 4.11 17.40 -40.18
N ALA A 12 4.41 16.48 -39.26
CA ALA A 12 5.63 16.21 -38.48
C ALA A 12 6.74 17.27 -38.26
N CYS A 13 7.07 17.41 -36.97
CA CYS A 13 8.38 17.15 -36.35
C CYS A 13 9.63 17.83 -36.94
N PHE A 14 10.31 18.67 -36.15
CA PHE A 14 11.73 18.53 -35.86
C PHE A 14 12.06 19.30 -34.58
N ALA A 15 12.27 18.55 -33.50
CA ALA A 15 12.78 19.05 -32.23
C ALA A 15 14.29 19.32 -32.38
N LEU A 16 14.72 20.51 -31.96
CA LEU A 16 16.12 20.91 -31.81
C LEU A 16 16.44 21.00 -30.31
N CYS A 17 17.20 20.03 -29.81
CA CYS A 17 18.01 20.13 -28.59
C CYS A 17 19.04 19.00 -28.71
N GLY A 18 20.27 19.24 -29.16
CA GLY A 18 21.33 19.83 -28.35
C GLY A 18 22.17 18.69 -27.78
N ILE A 19 23.15 18.20 -28.56
CA ILE A 19 24.03 17.09 -28.21
C ILE A 19 25.34 17.67 -27.69
N GLU A 20 25.69 17.39 -26.44
CA GLU A 20 27.09 17.43 -25.99
C GLU A 20 27.44 16.07 -25.36
N ALA A 21 28.52 15.48 -25.86
CA ALA A 21 29.09 14.23 -25.40
C ALA A 21 30.59 14.44 -25.18
N MET A 22 31.12 14.03 -24.02
CA MET A 22 32.45 13.45 -23.68
C MET A 22 32.39 13.11 -22.16
N ALA A 23 32.97 12.08 -21.53
CA ALA A 23 33.99 11.08 -21.84
C ALA A 23 33.84 9.86 -20.91
N GLN A 24 34.30 8.67 -21.33
CA GLN A 24 34.45 7.49 -20.46
C GLN A 24 35.81 7.44 -19.76
N LYS A 25 35.84 7.07 -18.46
CA LYS A 25 36.83 6.14 -17.88
C LYS A 25 36.44 5.71 -16.46
N GLY A 26 36.53 4.40 -16.18
CA GLY A 26 36.63 3.90 -14.80
C GLY A 26 35.82 2.64 -14.54
N GLY A 27 36.42 1.48 -14.80
CA GLY A 27 35.84 0.17 -14.47
C GLY A 27 35.81 -0.09 -12.96
N GLY A 28 34.69 -0.67 -12.53
CA GLY A 28 34.49 -1.29 -11.22
C GLY A 28 33.36 -2.30 -11.38
N ASN A 29 33.70 -3.54 -11.70
CA ASN A 29 32.76 -4.62 -11.95
C ASN A 29 32.26 -5.15 -10.58
N SER A 30 31.20 -4.56 -10.04
CA SER A 30 30.45 -5.18 -8.95
C SER A 30 29.29 -5.94 -9.56
N GLN A 31 29.27 -7.25 -9.32
CA GLN A 31 28.25 -8.19 -9.75
C GLN A 31 26.86 -7.56 -9.57
N ASN A 32 26.15 -7.32 -10.68
CA ASN A 32 24.73 -7.03 -10.64
C ASN A 32 24.03 -8.34 -10.23
N SER A 33 23.95 -8.60 -8.93
CA SER A 33 22.93 -9.48 -8.39
C SER A 33 21.59 -8.93 -8.87
N GLY A 34 20.94 -9.66 -9.78
CA GLY A 34 19.70 -9.27 -10.42
C GLY A 34 18.61 -8.99 -9.39
N LEU A 35 18.54 -7.75 -8.94
CA LEU A 35 17.38 -7.17 -8.30
C LEU A 35 16.65 -6.39 -9.38
N ASN A 36 15.90 -7.10 -10.22
CA ASN A 36 14.64 -6.53 -10.67
C ASN A 36 13.80 -6.38 -9.40
N SER A 37 14.03 -5.30 -8.65
CA SER A 37 13.13 -4.86 -7.58
C SER A 37 11.88 -4.35 -8.28
N VAL A 38 11.10 -5.32 -8.73
CA VAL A 38 9.73 -5.15 -9.13
C VAL A 38 9.07 -4.64 -7.85
N ASN A 39 8.94 -3.31 -7.73
CA ASN A 39 8.34 -2.59 -6.60
C ASN A 39 6.87 -2.96 -6.48
N THR A 40 6.62 -4.20 -6.09
CA THR A 40 5.29 -4.77 -6.01
C THR A 40 4.67 -4.24 -4.74
N CYS A 41 3.40 -3.87 -4.82
CA CYS A 41 2.64 -3.47 -3.67
C CYS A 41 2.65 -4.57 -2.60
N GLN A 42 3.13 -4.23 -1.41
CA GLN A 42 3.14 -5.13 -0.26
C GLN A 42 2.29 -4.54 0.85
N LEU A 43 1.60 -5.42 1.55
CA LEU A 43 0.79 -5.12 2.71
C LEU A 43 1.49 -5.70 3.94
N PHE A 44 1.85 -4.83 4.88
CA PHE A 44 2.48 -5.16 6.15
C PHE A 44 1.45 -5.17 7.27
N VAL A 45 1.39 -6.27 8.00
CA VAL A 45 0.50 -6.44 9.15
C VAL A 45 1.37 -6.68 10.39
N PRO A 46 1.26 -5.87 11.45
CA PRO A 46 2.03 -6.08 12.66
C PRO A 46 1.57 -7.34 13.40
N ASN A 47 2.45 -7.91 14.21
CA ASN A 47 2.16 -9.11 15.01
C ASN A 47 1.74 -8.79 16.45
N ALA A 48 1.97 -7.56 16.91
CA ALA A 48 1.59 -7.10 18.23
C ALA A 48 1.40 -5.57 18.25
N PHE A 49 0.62 -5.09 19.23
CA PHE A 49 0.42 -3.67 19.50
C PHE A 49 0.09 -3.48 20.99
N THR A 50 0.31 -2.26 21.49
CA THR A 50 0.27 -1.89 22.91
C THR A 50 -0.64 -0.68 23.13
N PRO A 51 -1.98 -0.84 23.21
CA PRO A 51 -2.90 0.27 23.46
C PRO A 51 -2.82 0.76 24.91
N ASN A 52 -1.71 1.41 25.27
CA ASN A 52 -1.40 1.92 26.61
C ASN A 52 -1.45 3.46 26.70
N GLY A 53 -1.64 4.14 25.56
CA GLY A 53 -1.76 5.60 25.47
C GLY A 53 -0.42 6.34 25.45
N ASP A 54 0.69 5.67 25.15
CA ASP A 54 2.02 6.29 25.01
C ASP A 54 2.30 6.85 23.60
N ASN A 55 1.32 6.76 22.69
CA ASN A 55 1.36 7.11 21.27
C ASN A 55 2.28 6.21 20.42
N THR A 56 2.71 5.06 20.94
CA THR A 56 3.60 4.12 20.27
C THR A 56 2.93 2.76 20.14
N ASN A 57 2.59 2.37 18.90
CA ASN A 57 1.87 1.13 18.61
C ASN A 57 0.55 0.98 19.39
N ASP A 58 -0.14 2.08 19.69
CA ASP A 58 -1.44 2.05 20.36
C ASP A 58 -2.57 1.46 19.51
N GLN A 59 -2.35 1.37 18.21
CA GLN A 59 -3.35 0.92 17.25
C GLN A 59 -2.78 -0.19 16.36
N PHE A 60 -3.64 -1.14 16.02
CA PHE A 60 -3.38 -2.18 15.05
C PHE A 60 -3.53 -1.62 13.63
N VAL A 61 -2.48 -0.95 13.16
CA VAL A 61 -2.44 -0.27 11.85
C VAL A 61 -1.83 -1.19 10.78
N ILE A 62 -2.57 -1.39 9.69
CA ILE A 62 -2.05 -2.06 8.49
C ILE A 62 -1.35 -1.04 7.61
N LYS A 63 -0.12 -1.35 7.20
CA LYS A 63 0.71 -0.49 6.36
C LYS A 63 0.85 -1.09 4.97
N TYR A 64 1.08 -0.24 3.97
CA TYR A 64 1.39 -0.66 2.61
C TYR A 64 2.41 0.30 1.99
N ASN A 65 3.05 -0.11 0.89
CA ASN A 65 4.03 0.72 0.20
C ASN A 65 3.39 2.04 -0.27
N GLY A 66 4.01 3.19 0.04
CA GLY A 66 3.44 4.51 -0.20
C GLY A 66 3.18 4.84 -1.68
N ASP A 67 3.89 4.20 -2.60
CA ASP A 67 3.70 4.38 -4.04
C ASP A 67 2.47 3.62 -4.57
N CYS A 68 1.88 2.73 -3.77
CA CYS A 68 0.73 1.94 -4.15
C CYS A 68 -0.58 2.64 -3.80
N ILE A 69 -1.61 2.38 -4.60
CA ILE A 69 -2.94 2.93 -4.36
C ILE A 69 -3.82 1.84 -3.73
N MET A 70 -4.38 2.13 -2.56
CA MET A 70 -5.40 1.27 -1.94
C MET A 70 -6.75 1.56 -2.59
N ALA A 71 -7.24 0.66 -3.44
CA ALA A 71 -8.51 0.81 -4.12
C ALA A 71 -9.69 0.24 -3.30
N GLU A 72 -9.48 -0.86 -2.60
CA GLU A 72 -10.46 -1.48 -1.69
C GLU A 72 -9.74 -2.06 -0.48
N PHE A 73 -10.37 -2.00 0.69
CA PHE A 73 -9.84 -2.53 1.94
C PHE A 73 -10.95 -3.10 2.80
N SER A 74 -10.69 -4.20 3.48
CA SER A 74 -11.55 -4.74 4.52
C SER A 74 -10.69 -5.46 5.53
N MET A 75 -10.84 -5.09 6.81
CA MET A 75 -10.18 -5.76 7.92
C MET A 75 -11.23 -6.19 8.94
N LYS A 76 -11.11 -7.43 9.41
CA LYS A 76 -11.94 -8.00 10.47
C LYS A 76 -11.04 -8.62 11.52
N VAL A 77 -11.35 -8.36 12.79
CA VAL A 77 -10.65 -8.91 13.95
C VAL A 77 -11.62 -9.69 14.79
N PHE A 78 -11.18 -10.84 15.25
CA PHE A 78 -11.95 -11.82 16.00
C PHE A 78 -11.23 -12.15 17.31
N ASP A 79 -12.02 -12.42 18.34
CA ASP A 79 -11.47 -13.03 19.54
C ASP A 79 -11.12 -14.52 19.34
N ARG A 80 -10.53 -15.10 20.36
CA ARG A 80 -10.15 -16.52 20.46
C ARG A 80 -11.31 -17.51 20.34
N TRP A 81 -12.57 -17.07 20.42
CA TRP A 81 -13.76 -17.90 20.19
C TRP A 81 -14.38 -17.65 18.81
N GLY A 82 -13.75 -16.85 17.96
CA GLY A 82 -14.23 -16.52 16.62
C GLY A 82 -15.33 -15.45 16.59
N ARG A 83 -15.59 -14.75 17.70
CA ARG A 83 -16.54 -13.63 17.70
C ARG A 83 -15.87 -12.40 17.07
N LEU A 84 -16.58 -11.74 16.16
CA LEU A 84 -16.13 -10.48 15.58
C LEU A 84 -16.07 -9.41 16.68
N VAL A 85 -14.92 -8.79 16.86
CA VAL A 85 -14.72 -7.73 17.86
C VAL A 85 -14.48 -6.36 17.23
N PHE A 86 -14.03 -6.33 15.97
CA PHE A 86 -13.77 -5.12 15.23
C PHE A 86 -13.84 -5.38 13.72
N GLU A 87 -14.34 -4.43 12.96
CA GLU A 87 -14.25 -4.40 11.50
C GLU A 87 -14.09 -2.98 10.96
N THR A 88 -13.45 -2.85 9.81
CA THR A 88 -13.32 -1.59 9.07
C THR A 88 -13.17 -1.86 7.58
N GLU A 89 -13.62 -0.92 6.76
CA GLU A 89 -13.42 -0.89 5.31
C GLU A 89 -12.44 0.23 4.89
N GLU A 90 -11.88 0.94 5.87
CA GLU A 90 -11.00 2.09 5.66
C GLU A 90 -9.56 1.73 6.07
N ALA A 91 -8.60 1.95 5.17
CA ALA A 91 -7.17 1.79 5.44
C ALA A 91 -6.56 3.06 6.08
N ASP A 92 -7.28 3.70 7.01
CA ASP A 92 -6.85 4.91 7.72
C ASP A 92 -6.36 4.54 9.13
N PRO A 93 -5.14 4.95 9.55
CA PRO A 93 -4.68 4.82 10.93
C PRO A 93 -5.68 5.36 11.98
N SER A 94 -6.41 6.44 11.69
CA SER A 94 -7.40 7.03 12.60
C SER A 94 -8.59 6.10 12.87
N ARG A 95 -8.83 5.15 11.97
CA ARG A 95 -9.89 4.14 12.00
C ARG A 95 -9.36 2.76 12.35
N ALA A 96 -8.08 2.64 12.69
CA ALA A 96 -7.47 1.37 13.07
C ALA A 96 -7.98 0.89 14.44
N TRP A 97 -7.87 -0.42 14.66
CA TRP A 97 -8.34 -1.02 15.90
C TRP A 97 -7.43 -0.65 17.08
N ASP A 98 -8.02 -0.08 18.13
CA ASP A 98 -7.34 0.37 19.35
C ASP A 98 -7.41 -0.65 20.50
N GLY A 99 -7.78 -1.90 20.20
CA GLY A 99 -7.96 -2.93 21.23
C GLY A 99 -9.27 -2.84 22.01
N LYS A 100 -10.25 -2.08 21.52
CA LYS A 100 -11.62 -2.01 22.09
C LYS A 100 -12.64 -2.71 21.21
N SER A 101 -13.77 -3.08 21.80
CA SER A 101 -14.96 -3.52 21.09
C SER A 101 -16.18 -2.87 21.74
N GLU A 102 -17.04 -2.24 20.95
CA GLU A 102 -18.21 -1.51 21.43
C GLU A 102 -17.87 -0.48 22.53
N GLY A 103 -16.72 0.19 22.40
CA GLY A 103 -16.21 1.16 23.37
C GLY A 103 -15.63 0.55 24.66
N ARG A 104 -15.66 -0.77 24.82
CA ARG A 104 -15.09 -1.47 25.97
C ARG A 104 -13.71 -2.01 25.66
N GLU A 105 -12.81 -1.85 26.62
CA GLU A 105 -11.48 -2.42 26.56
C GLU A 105 -11.50 -3.94 26.56
N LEU A 106 -10.78 -4.54 25.61
CA LEU A 106 -10.62 -5.98 25.54
C LEU A 106 -9.41 -6.45 26.33
N LYS A 107 -9.45 -7.73 26.75
CA LYS A 107 -8.37 -8.35 27.52
C LYS A 107 -7.12 -8.51 26.65
N GLU A 108 -5.96 -8.44 27.29
CA GLU A 108 -4.71 -8.88 26.69
C GLU A 108 -4.81 -10.33 26.18
N GLY A 109 -4.08 -10.62 25.12
CA GLY A 109 -4.04 -11.94 24.52
C GLY A 109 -3.99 -11.93 23.00
N VAL A 110 -4.26 -13.10 22.42
CA VAL A 110 -4.18 -13.33 20.99
C VAL A 110 -5.54 -13.15 20.33
N TYR A 111 -5.57 -12.33 19.29
CA TYR A 111 -6.72 -12.08 18.43
C TYR A 111 -6.42 -12.54 17.02
N MET A 112 -7.44 -13.02 16.31
CA MET A 112 -7.32 -13.45 14.92
C MET A 112 -7.77 -12.32 14.02
N TRP A 113 -7.13 -12.16 12.86
CA TRP A 113 -7.52 -11.14 11.89
C TRP A 113 -7.58 -11.70 10.48
N ARG A 114 -8.42 -11.07 9.65
CA ARG A 114 -8.51 -11.30 8.20
C ARG A 114 -8.55 -9.96 7.50
N VAL A 115 -7.79 -9.87 6.42
CA VAL A 115 -7.62 -8.65 5.63
C VAL A 115 -7.77 -9.00 4.17
N PHE A 116 -8.64 -8.25 3.51
CA PHE A 116 -8.72 -8.17 2.06
C PHE A 116 -8.27 -6.76 1.64
N ALA A 117 -7.44 -6.68 0.61
CA ALA A 117 -7.05 -5.42 0.02
C ALA A 117 -6.91 -5.56 -1.49
N LYS A 118 -7.32 -4.53 -2.21
CA LYS A 118 -7.06 -4.36 -3.64
C LYS A 118 -6.08 -3.22 -3.80
N LEU A 119 -4.85 -3.56 -4.14
CA LEU A 119 -3.77 -2.62 -4.37
C LEU A 119 -3.62 -2.41 -5.88
N VAL A 120 -3.34 -1.18 -6.28
CA VAL A 120 -2.99 -0.83 -7.66
C VAL A 120 -1.57 -0.30 -7.65
N ASP A 121 -0.74 -0.85 -8.54
CA ASP A 121 0.67 -0.50 -8.67
C ASP A 121 0.87 0.48 -9.83
N PRO A 122 1.12 1.78 -9.58
CA PRO A 122 1.35 2.75 -10.64
C PRO A 122 2.65 2.49 -11.41
N ALA A 123 3.65 1.86 -10.79
CA ALA A 123 4.93 1.55 -11.44
C ALA A 123 4.82 0.39 -12.43
N LYS A 124 3.78 -0.45 -12.31
CA LYS A 124 3.50 -1.56 -13.23
C LYS A 124 2.28 -1.34 -14.10
N ASN A 125 2.18 -0.15 -14.70
CA ASN A 125 1.07 0.15 -15.62
C ASN A 125 -0.31 -0.08 -14.99
N TYR A 126 -0.47 0.32 -13.72
CA TYR A 126 -1.71 0.17 -12.95
C TYR A 126 -2.18 -1.29 -12.82
N GLU A 127 -1.24 -2.24 -12.69
CA GLU A 127 -1.55 -3.63 -12.40
C GLU A 127 -2.33 -3.74 -11.07
N VAL A 128 -3.40 -4.53 -11.08
CA VAL A 128 -4.25 -4.76 -9.90
C VAL A 128 -3.78 -6.00 -9.17
N GLN A 129 -3.50 -5.85 -7.88
CA GLN A 129 -3.12 -6.94 -6.97
C GLN A 129 -4.19 -7.14 -5.90
N LEU A 130 -4.77 -8.33 -5.87
CA LEU A 130 -5.68 -8.76 -4.82
C LEU A 130 -4.90 -9.46 -3.71
N VAL A 131 -4.97 -8.91 -2.49
CA VAL A 131 -4.27 -9.41 -1.32
C VAL A 131 -5.28 -9.92 -0.32
N ASN A 132 -5.19 -11.22 -0.01
CA ASN A 132 -5.93 -11.86 1.06
C ASN A 132 -4.93 -12.35 2.10
N LYS A 133 -4.97 -11.79 3.30
CA LYS A 133 -4.10 -12.21 4.41
C LYS A 133 -4.93 -12.52 5.65
N GLN A 134 -4.43 -13.44 6.45
CA GLN A 134 -5.00 -13.75 7.75
C GLN A 134 -3.87 -14.16 8.70
N GLY A 135 -4.12 -13.99 9.99
CA GLY A 135 -3.14 -14.33 11.00
C GLY A 135 -3.63 -14.00 12.39
N SER A 136 -2.68 -13.87 13.30
CA SER A 136 -2.93 -13.46 14.67
C SER A 136 -2.19 -12.18 15.00
N VAL A 137 -2.71 -11.43 15.97
CA VAL A 137 -2.08 -10.27 16.58
C VAL A 137 -2.15 -10.43 18.10
N VAL A 138 -1.09 -10.04 18.80
CA VAL A 138 -1.05 -10.00 20.26
C VAL A 138 -1.39 -8.58 20.74
N LEU A 139 -2.40 -8.46 21.59
CA LEU A 139 -2.71 -7.24 22.33
C LEU A 139 -1.99 -7.32 23.69
N ILE A 140 -1.12 -6.34 23.95
CA ILE A 140 -0.31 -6.21 25.17
C ILE A 140 -0.67 -4.90 25.87
N ARG A 141 -0.59 -4.82 27.21
CA ARG A 141 -0.79 -3.57 27.95
C ARG A 141 0.27 -3.38 29.02
#